data_AF-A0A838A763-F1
#
_entry.id   AF-A0A838A763-F1
#
_cell.length_a   1.000
_cell.length_b   1.000
_cell.length_c   1.000
_cell.angle_alpha   90.00
_cell.angle_beta   90.00
_cell.angle_gamma   90.00
#
_symmetry.space_group_name_H-M   'P 1'
#
loop_
_entity.id
_entity.type
_entity.pdbx_description
1 polymer ?
#
loop_
_entity_poly.entity_id
_entity_poly.type
_entity_poly.pdbx_seq_one_letter_code
_entity_poly.pdbx_strand_id
1 'polypeptide(L)'
;MHHRIPATLVITAVLALASAAVSPVHGSEHAEGRDSAVGAGTSTFPVTGGPISFAFAAHSDPSGAAPGGYFRSETDVDGDDPIEPFTVQGEVTCLRVDGDRASFKYRFDRTAGSAEPFDGGGIQIFVEDNGKPRGGEPVDAMTFDPPQPAGVYDLRATQCDDPNTRVTYERIDSGNITVRDAEPE
;
A
#
# COMPACT_ATOMS: atom_id res chain seq x y z
N MET A 1 -62.88 -38.02 52.89
CA MET A 1 -63.68 -36.77 52.89
C MET A 1 -63.01 -35.86 51.86
N HIS A 2 -63.63 -35.58 50.70
CA HIS A 2 -64.43 -34.36 50.45
C HIS A 2 -63.62 -33.10 50.84
N HIS A 3 -63.16 -32.20 49.98
CA HIS A 3 -63.64 -31.63 48.70
C HIS A 3 -62.40 -31.06 47.91
N ARG A 4 -62.42 -30.46 46.70
CA ARG A 4 -63.43 -30.06 45.68
C ARG A 4 -62.73 -29.96 44.29
N ILE A 5 -63.45 -29.57 43.23
CA ILE A 5 -62.95 -29.16 41.89
C ILE A 5 -63.48 -27.73 41.64
N PRO A 6 -62.66 -26.76 41.16
CA PRO A 6 -62.78 -26.24 39.77
C PRO A 6 -61.43 -25.71 39.19
N ALA A 7 -61.26 -25.30 37.94
CA ALA A 7 -61.84 -25.52 36.62
C ALA A 7 -61.15 -24.49 35.68
N THR A 8 -60.86 -24.87 34.42
CA THR A 8 -60.86 -23.99 33.22
C THR A 8 -59.95 -22.75 33.16
N LEU A 9 -59.00 -22.72 32.20
CA LEU A 9 -59.12 -21.92 30.96
C LEU A 9 -58.05 -22.31 29.93
N VAL A 10 -58.43 -22.37 28.65
CA VAL A 10 -57.56 -22.59 27.49
C VAL A 10 -57.29 -21.27 26.79
N ILE A 11 -56.03 -20.93 26.49
CA ILE A 11 -55.68 -20.02 25.40
C ILE A 11 -54.46 -20.56 24.65
N THR A 12 -54.68 -21.05 23.43
CA THR A 12 -53.62 -21.42 22.50
C THR A 12 -53.27 -20.20 21.65
N ALA A 13 -52.08 -19.63 21.84
CA ALA A 13 -51.58 -18.52 21.02
C ALA A 13 -50.51 -19.03 20.03
N VAL A 14 -50.90 -19.18 18.76
CA VAL A 14 -49.96 -19.48 17.67
C VAL A 14 -49.31 -18.18 17.20
N LEU A 15 -48.06 -17.94 17.61
CA LEU A 15 -47.26 -16.82 17.08
C LEU A 15 -46.59 -17.25 15.77
N ALA A 16 -47.12 -16.77 14.64
CA ALA A 16 -46.44 -16.86 13.35
C ALA A 16 -45.33 -15.80 13.28
N LEU A 17 -44.08 -16.19 13.48
CA LEU A 17 -42.92 -15.33 13.27
C LEU A 17 -42.69 -15.15 11.76
N ALA A 18 -43.06 -13.98 11.24
CA ALA A 18 -42.72 -13.58 9.88
C ALA A 18 -41.25 -13.17 9.81
N SER A 19 -40.41 -14.03 9.25
CA SER A 19 -38.99 -13.75 9.01
C SER A 19 -38.82 -12.69 7.93
N ALA A 20 -38.77 -11.42 8.32
CA ALA A 20 -38.37 -10.34 7.43
C ALA A 20 -36.89 -10.50 7.07
N ALA A 21 -36.61 -10.97 5.85
CA ALA A 21 -35.26 -11.07 5.32
C ALA A 21 -34.73 -9.66 5.03
N VAL A 22 -34.05 -9.07 6.01
CA VAL A 22 -33.26 -7.85 5.80
C VAL A 22 -31.99 -8.25 5.07
N SER A 23 -32.00 -8.16 3.74
CA SER A 23 -30.77 -8.23 2.95
C SER A 23 -29.87 -7.07 3.38
N PRO A 24 -28.66 -7.30 3.91
CA PRO A 24 -27.71 -6.22 4.10
C PRO A 24 -27.29 -5.75 2.71
N VAL A 25 -27.86 -4.61 2.29
CA VAL A 25 -27.29 -3.80 1.21
C VAL A 25 -25.92 -3.41 1.72
N HIS A 26 -24.90 -4.17 1.29
CA HIS A 26 -23.53 -3.73 1.35
C HIS A 26 -23.44 -2.58 0.35
N GLY A 27 -23.75 -1.38 0.85
CA GLY A 27 -23.41 -0.18 0.15
C GLY A 27 -21.90 -0.21 -0.02
N SER A 28 -21.45 -0.45 -1.24
CA SER A 28 -20.13 -0.06 -1.67
C SER A 28 -20.10 1.46 -1.52
N GLU A 29 -19.70 1.94 -0.35
CA GLU A 29 -19.31 3.34 -0.21
C GLU A 29 -18.20 3.53 -1.23
N HIS A 30 -18.51 4.29 -2.29
CA HIS A 30 -17.52 4.77 -3.22
C HIS A 30 -16.60 5.67 -2.39
N ALA A 31 -15.54 5.09 -1.84
CA ALA A 31 -14.53 5.80 -1.08
C ALA A 31 -14.08 6.98 -1.94
N GLU A 32 -14.41 8.19 -1.48
CA GLU A 32 -14.27 9.44 -2.23
C GLU A 32 -12.89 9.48 -2.90
N GLY A 33 -12.86 9.82 -4.19
CA GLY A 33 -11.76 9.51 -5.09
C GLY A 33 -10.43 10.04 -4.56
N ARG A 34 -9.57 9.13 -4.12
CA ARG A 34 -8.18 9.39 -3.74
C ARG A 34 -7.29 8.42 -4.47
N ASP A 35 -6.18 8.96 -4.97
CA ASP A 35 -5.11 8.18 -5.55
C ASP A 35 -4.41 7.40 -4.44
N SER A 36 -3.99 6.17 -4.76
CA SER A 36 -3.17 5.41 -3.83
C SER A 36 -2.28 4.40 -4.53
N ALA A 37 -1.09 4.18 -3.96
CA ALA A 37 -0.22 3.07 -4.29
C ALA A 37 0.16 2.36 -2.98
N VAL A 38 -0.12 1.06 -2.88
CA VAL A 38 0.15 0.26 -1.68
C VAL A 38 0.83 -1.03 -2.10
N GLY A 39 1.87 -1.46 -1.38
CA GLY A 39 2.54 -2.70 -1.72
C GLY A 39 3.52 -3.18 -0.66
N ALA A 40 3.81 -4.47 -0.69
CA ALA A 40 4.87 -5.07 0.12
C ALA A 40 5.40 -6.32 -0.60
N GLY A 41 6.69 -6.59 -0.44
CA GLY A 41 7.36 -7.65 -1.16
C GLY A 41 8.87 -7.68 -0.99
N THR A 42 9.52 -8.45 -1.86
CA THR A 42 10.98 -8.50 -1.99
C THR A 42 11.37 -8.22 -3.44
N SER A 43 12.53 -7.61 -3.66
CA SER A 43 13.08 -7.42 -5.01
C SER A 43 14.61 -7.43 -5.00
N THR A 44 15.19 -7.75 -6.15
CA THR A 44 16.62 -7.78 -6.43
C THR A 44 16.89 -6.81 -7.57
N PHE A 45 17.56 -5.70 -7.29
CA PHE A 45 17.81 -4.66 -8.29
C PHE A 45 19.24 -4.73 -8.82
N PRO A 46 19.50 -4.51 -10.13
CA PRO A 46 20.84 -4.57 -10.71
C PRO A 46 21.88 -3.64 -10.07
N VAL A 47 21.44 -2.54 -9.44
CA VAL A 47 22.31 -1.51 -8.83
C VAL A 47 22.61 -1.75 -7.35
N THR A 48 21.74 -2.46 -6.61
CA THR A 48 21.85 -2.66 -5.16
C THR A 48 21.94 -4.12 -4.72
N GLY A 49 21.79 -5.08 -5.64
CA GLY A 49 21.63 -6.49 -5.28
C GLY A 49 20.27 -6.76 -4.65
N GLY A 50 20.20 -7.83 -3.86
CA GLY A 50 19.01 -8.28 -3.15
C GLY A 50 19.21 -9.68 -2.56
N PRO A 51 18.35 -10.09 -1.61
CA PRO A 51 16.98 -9.61 -1.45
C PRO A 51 16.84 -8.31 -0.65
N ILE A 52 16.06 -7.37 -1.20
CA ILE A 52 15.62 -6.16 -0.52
C ILE A 52 14.14 -6.32 -0.16
N SER A 53 13.82 -6.29 1.12
CA SER A 53 12.43 -6.30 1.61
C SER A 53 11.88 -4.88 1.64
N PHE A 54 10.65 -4.68 1.17
CA PHE A 54 10.00 -3.36 1.19
C PHE A 54 8.52 -3.46 1.58
N ALA A 55 8.01 -2.37 2.17
CA ALA A 55 6.59 -2.16 2.41
C ALA A 55 6.25 -0.67 2.33
N PHE A 56 5.14 -0.32 1.69
CA PHE A 56 4.70 1.05 1.54
C PHE A 56 3.18 1.18 1.43
N ALA A 57 2.69 2.35 1.84
CA ALA A 57 1.38 2.85 1.49
C ALA A 57 1.51 4.34 1.22
N ALA A 58 1.16 4.79 0.03
CA ALA A 58 1.15 6.17 -0.41
C ALA A 58 -0.27 6.55 -0.87
N HIS A 59 -0.69 7.78 -0.62
CA HIS A 59 -1.97 8.30 -1.08
C HIS A 59 -1.92 9.81 -1.30
N SER A 60 -2.84 10.33 -2.12
CA SER A 60 -3.09 11.77 -2.32
C SER A 60 -4.54 11.99 -2.77
N ASP A 61 -4.95 13.25 -2.83
CA ASP A 61 -6.11 13.64 -3.64
C ASP A 61 -5.72 13.55 -5.14
N PRO A 62 -6.67 13.48 -6.11
CA PRO A 62 -6.37 13.24 -7.52
C PRO A 62 -5.46 14.31 -8.18
N SER A 63 -5.43 15.51 -7.60
CA SER A 63 -4.53 16.59 -8.02
C SER A 63 -3.09 16.44 -7.51
N GLY A 64 -2.75 15.33 -6.85
CA GLY A 64 -1.50 15.14 -6.10
C GLY A 64 -1.45 15.92 -4.77
N ALA A 65 -2.53 16.61 -4.40
CA ALA A 65 -2.64 17.37 -3.16
C ALA A 65 -2.78 16.46 -1.92
N ALA A 66 -2.50 17.03 -0.74
CA ALA A 66 -2.53 16.33 0.55
C ALA A 66 -1.88 14.93 0.53
N PRO A 67 -0.63 14.80 0.01
CA PRO A 67 0.06 13.52 -0.02
C PRO A 67 0.34 13.03 1.40
N GLY A 68 0.33 11.71 1.57
CA GLY A 68 0.62 11.09 2.84
C GLY A 68 0.83 9.59 2.73
N GLY A 69 1.24 9.00 3.85
CA GLY A 69 1.64 7.60 3.91
C GLY A 69 3.09 7.41 4.32
N TYR A 70 3.61 6.20 4.14
CA TYR A 70 4.90 5.79 4.67
C TYR A 70 5.55 4.72 3.81
N PHE A 71 6.88 4.71 3.78
CA PHE A 71 7.71 3.68 3.15
C PHE A 71 8.71 3.12 4.14
N ARG A 72 9.02 1.83 4.03
CA ARG A 72 10.15 1.16 4.69
C ARG A 72 10.82 0.18 3.72
N SER A 73 12.15 0.10 3.76
CA SER A 73 12.94 -0.92 3.10
C SER A 73 14.15 -1.32 3.94
N GLU A 74 14.54 -2.59 3.87
CA GLU A 74 15.70 -3.17 4.53
C GLU A 74 16.27 -4.34 3.71
N THR A 75 17.59 -4.48 3.70
CA THR A 75 18.27 -5.69 3.22
C THR A 75 18.43 -6.70 4.36
N ASP A 76 18.41 -7.99 4.02
CA ASP A 76 18.70 -9.03 4.99
C ASP A 76 20.20 -9.05 5.33
N VAL A 77 20.53 -9.41 6.57
CA VAL A 77 21.87 -9.21 7.18
C VAL A 77 22.79 -10.41 6.95
N ASP A 78 22.23 -11.57 6.56
CA ASP A 78 22.88 -12.88 6.57
C ASP A 78 23.46 -13.32 5.20
N GLY A 79 23.55 -12.43 4.21
CA GLY A 79 24.03 -12.71 2.85
C GLY A 79 25.47 -12.27 2.54
N ASP A 80 26.17 -13.00 1.66
CA ASP A 80 27.46 -12.61 1.05
C ASP A 80 27.32 -11.51 -0.04
N ASP A 81 26.31 -10.63 0.09
CA ASP A 81 25.97 -9.62 -0.93
C ASP A 81 27.01 -8.49 -1.01
N PRO A 82 27.16 -7.83 -2.19
CA PRO A 82 28.15 -6.77 -2.39
C PRO A 82 27.78 -5.44 -1.71
N ILE A 83 26.62 -5.35 -1.03
CA ILE A 83 26.14 -4.16 -0.32
C ILE A 83 26.03 -4.49 1.17
N GLU A 84 26.67 -3.68 2.01
CA GLU A 84 26.52 -3.79 3.47
C GLU A 84 25.05 -3.54 3.86
N PRO A 85 24.51 -4.26 4.85
CA PRO A 85 23.11 -4.16 5.25
C PRO A 85 22.63 -2.73 5.50
N PHE A 86 21.39 -2.42 5.13
CA PHE A 86 20.81 -1.09 5.36
C PHE A 86 19.36 -1.16 5.84
N THR A 87 18.90 -0.04 6.39
CA THR A 87 17.47 0.23 6.62
C THR A 87 17.18 1.67 6.22
N VAL A 88 16.08 1.88 5.50
CA VAL A 88 15.53 3.21 5.20
C VAL A 88 14.04 3.23 5.46
N GLN A 89 13.54 4.34 5.99
CA GLN A 89 12.11 4.55 6.20
C GLN A 89 11.76 6.03 6.24
N GLY A 90 10.50 6.37 5.99
CA GLY A 90 10.07 7.76 6.00
C GLY A 90 8.67 8.04 5.47
N GLU A 91 8.21 9.26 5.74
CA GLU A 91 6.89 9.77 5.32
C GLU A 91 6.85 10.13 3.83
N VAL A 92 5.74 9.80 3.17
CA VAL A 92 5.48 10.14 1.77
C VAL A 92 5.20 11.64 1.63
N THR A 93 5.90 12.29 0.71
CA THR A 93 5.86 13.75 0.49
C THR A 93 5.21 14.17 -0.83
N CYS A 94 5.09 13.25 -1.78
CA CYS A 94 4.23 13.35 -2.96
C CYS A 94 3.83 11.95 -3.44
N LEU A 95 2.68 11.88 -4.09
CA LEU A 95 2.25 10.77 -4.93
C LEU A 95 1.79 11.36 -6.27
N ARG A 96 2.03 10.64 -7.36
CA ARG A 96 1.35 10.79 -8.64
C ARG A 96 0.95 9.42 -9.15
N VAL A 97 -0.29 9.26 -9.56
CA VAL A 97 -0.81 8.07 -10.26
C VAL A 97 -1.07 8.42 -11.72
N ASP A 98 -1.00 7.41 -12.58
CA ASP A 98 -1.33 7.45 -14.00
C ASP A 98 -1.72 6.02 -14.41
N GLY A 99 -3.01 5.70 -14.36
CA GLY A 99 -3.54 4.37 -14.65
C GLY A 99 -3.06 3.28 -13.68
N ASP A 100 -2.28 2.32 -14.17
CA ASP A 100 -1.70 1.20 -13.42
C ASP A 100 -0.30 1.52 -12.84
N ARG A 101 0.21 2.73 -13.06
CA ARG A 101 1.53 3.18 -12.62
C ARG A 101 1.45 4.29 -11.60
N ALA A 102 2.42 4.32 -10.70
CA ALA A 102 2.55 5.38 -9.71
C ALA A 102 4.01 5.76 -9.46
N SER A 103 4.23 7.01 -9.09
CA SER A 103 5.49 7.47 -8.54
C SER A 103 5.24 8.20 -7.22
N PHE A 104 6.11 7.97 -6.23
CA PHE A 104 6.02 8.65 -4.95
C PHE A 104 7.41 8.98 -4.40
N LYS A 105 7.51 10.08 -3.67
CA LYS A 105 8.69 10.43 -2.89
C LYS A 105 8.43 10.21 -1.42
N TYR A 106 9.46 9.83 -0.69
CA TYR A 106 9.45 9.88 0.77
C TYR A 106 10.75 10.47 1.31
N ARG A 107 10.65 11.17 2.45
CA ARG A 107 11.78 11.77 3.15
C ARG A 107 12.29 10.81 4.20
N PHE A 108 13.59 10.51 4.21
CA PHE A 108 14.20 9.67 5.23
C PHE A 108 14.07 10.28 6.63
N ASP A 109 13.29 9.63 7.50
CA ASP A 109 13.25 9.93 8.95
C ASP A 109 14.28 9.12 9.74
N ARG A 110 14.74 8.02 9.14
CA ARG A 110 15.79 7.14 9.65
C ARG A 110 16.48 6.43 8.48
N THR A 111 17.79 6.59 8.41
CA THR A 111 18.69 5.69 7.70
C THR A 111 19.50 4.85 8.71
N ALA A 112 20.10 3.75 8.24
CA ALA A 112 21.04 2.94 9.00
C ALA A 112 21.91 2.10 8.04
N GLY A 113 23.14 1.78 8.45
CA GLY A 113 24.05 0.96 7.65
C GLY A 113 24.52 1.67 6.38
N SER A 114 24.58 0.99 5.24
CA SER A 114 25.05 1.60 3.98
C SER A 114 24.15 2.72 3.42
N ALA A 115 22.98 2.96 4.01
CA ALA A 115 22.12 4.10 3.71
C ALA A 115 22.47 5.38 4.49
N GLU A 116 23.40 5.34 5.43
CA GLU A 116 23.97 6.56 6.02
C GLU A 116 24.93 7.24 4.99
N PRO A 117 25.01 8.58 4.93
CA PRO A 117 24.45 9.58 5.84
C PRO A 117 23.25 10.33 5.24
N PHE A 118 22.32 9.66 4.56
CA PHE A 118 21.23 10.33 3.84
C PHE A 118 20.09 10.88 4.73
N ASP A 119 20.26 10.94 6.06
CA ASP A 119 19.26 11.46 7.00
C ASP A 119 18.68 12.84 6.60
N GLY A 120 17.36 12.97 6.64
CA GLY A 120 16.62 14.15 6.18
C GLY A 120 16.59 14.34 4.66
N GLY A 121 17.34 13.52 3.90
CA GLY A 121 17.24 13.36 2.46
C GLY A 121 15.99 12.59 2.05
N GLY A 122 16.01 12.03 0.85
CA GLY A 122 14.91 11.18 0.38
C GLY A 122 15.15 10.60 -0.99
N ILE A 123 14.17 9.88 -1.49
CA ILE A 123 14.25 9.11 -2.73
C ILE A 123 12.89 9.14 -3.46
N GLN A 124 12.90 8.95 -4.78
CA GLN A 124 11.69 8.71 -5.56
C GLN A 124 11.61 7.23 -5.94
N ILE A 125 10.47 6.61 -5.66
CA ILE A 125 10.12 5.25 -6.05
C ILE A 125 9.09 5.33 -7.19
N PHE A 126 9.15 4.36 -8.09
CA PHE A 126 8.22 4.16 -9.18
C PHE A 126 7.71 2.72 -9.12
N VAL A 127 6.41 2.51 -9.31
CA VAL A 127 5.78 1.19 -9.28
C VAL A 127 4.77 1.01 -10.42
N GLU A 128 4.58 -0.25 -10.81
CA GLU A 128 3.64 -0.70 -11.85
C GLU A 128 2.85 -1.92 -11.32
N ASP A 129 1.52 -1.81 -11.30
CA ASP A 129 0.56 -2.87 -10.95
C ASP A 129 0.16 -3.63 -12.22
N ASN A 130 0.80 -4.78 -12.48
CA ASN A 130 0.51 -5.61 -13.65
C ASN A 130 -0.65 -6.60 -13.38
N GLY A 131 -1.38 -6.39 -12.28
CA GLY A 131 -2.48 -7.20 -11.79
C GLY A 131 -2.04 -8.41 -10.97
N LYS A 132 -2.97 -9.35 -10.79
CA LYS A 132 -2.74 -10.49 -9.88
C LYS A 132 -1.59 -11.41 -10.35
N PRO A 133 -0.78 -11.94 -9.42
CA PRO A 133 0.26 -12.93 -9.68
C PRO A 133 -0.22 -14.09 -10.58
N ARG A 134 0.63 -14.51 -11.53
CA ARG A 134 0.30 -15.52 -12.54
C ARG A 134 1.13 -16.77 -12.29
N GLY A 135 0.47 -17.90 -12.05
CA GLY A 135 1.16 -19.16 -11.72
C GLY A 135 1.88 -19.15 -10.35
N GLY A 136 1.69 -18.11 -9.54
CA GLY A 136 2.41 -17.88 -8.28
C GLY A 136 3.57 -16.87 -8.40
N GLU A 137 3.96 -16.47 -9.62
CA GLU A 137 4.96 -15.44 -9.86
C GLU A 137 4.31 -14.04 -9.79
N PRO A 138 4.91 -13.06 -9.08
CA PRO A 138 4.51 -11.67 -9.18
C PRO A 138 4.63 -11.18 -10.62
N VAL A 139 3.76 -10.25 -10.99
CA VAL A 139 3.85 -9.56 -12.28
C VAL A 139 4.21 -8.08 -12.12
N ASP A 140 3.99 -7.53 -10.93
CA ASP A 140 4.27 -6.15 -10.56
C ASP A 140 5.76 -5.82 -10.61
N ALA A 141 6.07 -4.53 -10.80
CA ALA A 141 7.43 -4.07 -10.99
C ALA A 141 7.70 -2.75 -10.25
N MET A 142 8.96 -2.51 -9.91
CA MET A 142 9.43 -1.35 -9.17
C MET A 142 10.74 -0.83 -9.79
N THR A 143 10.98 0.47 -9.68
CA THR A 143 12.31 1.07 -9.86
C THR A 143 12.43 2.32 -8.98
N PHE A 144 13.62 2.92 -8.90
CA PHE A 144 13.87 4.08 -8.06
C PHE A 144 14.92 5.03 -8.66
N ASP A 145 14.89 6.29 -8.24
CA ASP A 145 16.00 7.22 -8.44
C ASP A 145 17.09 7.03 -7.38
N PRO A 146 18.35 7.41 -7.64
CA PRO A 146 19.37 7.49 -6.60
C PRO A 146 18.93 8.39 -5.42
N PRO A 147 19.24 8.03 -4.17
CA PRO A 147 18.90 8.83 -3.01
C PRO A 147 19.55 10.22 -3.07
N GLN A 148 18.81 11.22 -2.60
CA GLN A 148 19.21 12.63 -2.62
C GLN A 148 19.46 13.13 -1.18
N PRO A 149 20.52 13.91 -0.93
CA PRO A 149 20.73 14.55 0.37
C PRO A 149 19.67 15.65 0.62
N ALA A 150 19.37 15.93 1.88
CA ALA A 150 18.30 16.85 2.32
C ALA A 150 18.18 18.13 1.49
N GLY A 151 19.25 18.92 1.38
CA GLY A 151 19.22 20.21 0.67
C GLY A 151 18.97 20.12 -0.85
N VAL A 152 19.11 18.95 -1.47
CA VAL A 152 18.75 18.71 -2.88
C VAL A 152 17.31 18.22 -2.98
N TYR A 153 16.95 17.26 -2.12
CA TYR A 153 15.61 16.67 -2.05
C TYR A 153 14.53 17.74 -1.78
N ASP A 154 14.79 18.64 -0.83
CA ASP A 154 13.86 19.69 -0.38
C ASP A 154 13.41 20.64 -1.50
N LEU A 155 14.22 20.79 -2.55
CA LEU A 155 13.88 21.62 -3.72
C LEU A 155 12.67 21.07 -4.51
N ARG A 156 12.38 19.76 -4.39
CA ARG A 156 11.34 19.04 -5.14
C ARG A 156 10.63 17.96 -4.31
N ALA A 157 10.63 18.07 -2.98
CA ALA A 157 10.04 17.05 -2.10
C ALA A 157 8.54 16.82 -2.39
N THR A 158 7.81 17.88 -2.72
CA THR A 158 6.36 17.85 -3.04
C THR A 158 6.06 17.69 -4.53
N GLN A 159 7.05 17.37 -5.36
CA GLN A 159 6.91 17.24 -6.81
C GLN A 159 7.41 15.88 -7.26
N CYS A 160 6.49 15.01 -7.67
CA CYS A 160 6.80 13.68 -8.17
C CYS A 160 7.01 13.73 -9.69
N ASP A 161 8.11 13.15 -10.18
CA ASP A 161 8.31 13.00 -11.62
C ASP A 161 7.27 12.03 -12.20
N ASP A 162 6.87 12.26 -13.45
CA ASP A 162 5.88 11.46 -14.16
C ASP A 162 6.25 9.97 -14.22
N PRO A 163 5.38 9.02 -13.78
CA PRO A 163 5.72 7.61 -13.72
C PRO A 163 6.02 7.00 -15.11
N ASN A 164 5.48 7.57 -16.18
CA ASN A 164 5.72 7.12 -17.55
C ASN A 164 7.08 7.58 -18.13
N THR A 165 7.86 8.37 -17.38
CA THR A 165 9.26 8.70 -17.76
C THR A 165 10.24 7.55 -17.56
N ARG A 166 9.88 6.52 -16.78
CA ARG A 166 10.72 5.33 -16.58
C ARG A 166 10.48 4.32 -17.71
N VAL A 167 11.54 4.02 -18.45
CA VAL A 167 11.53 3.03 -19.54
C VAL A 167 11.80 1.59 -19.08
N THR A 168 12.24 1.41 -17.83
CA THR A 168 12.57 0.12 -17.25
C THR A 168 12.07 0.06 -15.81
N TYR A 169 11.29 -0.97 -15.50
CA TYR A 169 10.90 -1.38 -14.16
C TYR A 169 11.43 -2.80 -13.94
N GLU A 170 11.98 -3.07 -12.76
CA GLU A 170 12.44 -4.41 -12.38
C GLU A 170 11.29 -5.14 -11.70
N ARG A 171 11.03 -6.40 -12.11
CA ARG A 171 9.97 -7.21 -11.50
C ARG A 171 10.30 -7.47 -10.03
N ILE A 172 9.30 -7.46 -9.16
CA ILE A 172 9.47 -7.86 -7.76
C ILE A 172 9.59 -9.39 -7.65
N ASP A 173 10.48 -9.89 -6.81
CA ASP A 173 10.72 -11.33 -6.64
C ASP A 173 9.56 -12.02 -5.89
N SER A 174 8.96 -11.31 -4.94
CA SER A 174 7.77 -11.76 -4.21
C SER A 174 6.92 -10.56 -3.76
N GLY A 175 5.66 -10.81 -3.42
CA GLY A 175 4.74 -9.80 -2.92
C GLY A 175 3.66 -9.38 -3.93
N ASN A 176 3.08 -8.20 -3.70
CA ASN A 176 2.06 -7.60 -4.56
C ASN A 176 2.05 -6.07 -4.37
N ILE A 177 1.76 -5.35 -5.44
CA ILE A 177 1.51 -3.91 -5.47
C ILE A 177 0.06 -3.68 -5.92
N THR A 178 -0.56 -2.60 -5.47
CA THR A 178 -1.87 -2.18 -5.95
C THR A 178 -1.84 -0.68 -6.17
N VAL A 179 -2.13 -0.28 -7.41
CA VAL A 179 -2.28 1.13 -7.80
C VAL A 179 -3.77 1.40 -8.02
N ARG A 180 -4.25 2.53 -7.52
CA ARG A 180 -5.59 3.04 -7.76
C ARG A 180 -5.49 4.48 -8.22
N ASP A 181 -5.89 4.70 -9.46
CA ASP A 181 -6.24 6.00 -10.02
C ASP A 181 -7.68 6.38 -9.60
N ALA A 182 -7.88 7.61 -9.15
CA ALA A 182 -9.19 8.13 -8.81
C ALA A 182 -9.91 8.87 -9.95
N GLU A 183 -9.17 9.30 -10.98
CA GLU A 183 -9.68 9.95 -12.20
C GLU A 183 -9.26 9.15 -13.46
N PRO A 184 -9.66 7.87 -13.59
CA PRO A 184 -9.33 7.08 -14.78
C PRO A 184 -9.92 7.70 -16.06
N GLU A 185 -9.08 7.83 -17.09
CA GLU A 185 -9.43 8.36 -18.43
C GLU A 185 -10.53 7.58 -19.18
#